data_AF-A0A484N4V4-F1
#
_entry.id   AF-A0A484N4V4-F1
#
_cell.length_a   1.000
_cell.length_b   1.000
_cell.length_c   1.000
_cell.angle_alpha   90.00
_cell.angle_beta   90.00
_cell.angle_gamma   90.00
#
_symmetry.space_group_name_H-M   'P 1'
#
loop_
_entity.id
_entity.type
_entity.pdbx_description
1 polymer ?
#
loop_
_entity_poly.entity_id
_entity_poly.type
_entity_poly.pdbx_seq_one_letter_code
_entity_poly.pdbx_strand_id
1 'polypeptide(L)'
;MWEDENDGFIACFLIKKDGSKSGHGRRGHLQEGSWDAIHVIQVGPEDEGTAHYSLTSSVMLSLTTNNESSGTFNLSGSIRRQMSMHLPISEGHLCNMGRMIEEMEGKLRNSLDQVYFGKTKEMVCILRPPSELVQTKLPES
;
A
#
# COMPACT_ATOMS: atom_id res chain seq x y z
N MET A 1 0.94 -17.25 -13.91
CA MET A 1 0.29 -18.30 -13.09
C MET A 1 1.14 -19.54 -13.20
N TRP A 2 1.25 -20.32 -12.14
CA TRP A 2 1.94 -21.60 -12.14
C TRP A 2 1.18 -22.59 -11.25
N GLU A 3 1.32 -23.88 -11.53
CA GLU A 3 0.70 -24.94 -10.75
C GLU A 3 1.41 -25.11 -9.40
N ASP A 4 0.63 -25.46 -8.38
CA ASP A 4 1.14 -25.84 -7.05
C ASP A 4 1.19 -27.37 -6.96
N GLU A 5 2.05 -27.92 -6.09
CA GLU A 5 2.27 -29.38 -5.98
C GLU A 5 1.04 -30.14 -5.43
N ASN A 6 0.04 -29.44 -4.92
CA ASN A 6 -1.14 -29.99 -4.22
C ASN A 6 -2.47 -29.77 -4.98
N ASP A 7 -2.48 -29.95 -6.31
CA ASP A 7 -3.66 -29.69 -7.17
C ASP A 7 -4.25 -28.26 -7.04
N GLY A 8 -3.41 -27.31 -6.62
CA GLY A 8 -3.71 -25.89 -6.56
C GLY A 8 -3.00 -25.10 -7.64
N PHE A 9 -3.14 -23.78 -7.60
CA PHE A 9 -2.35 -22.89 -8.46
C PHE A 9 -1.98 -21.60 -7.75
N ILE A 10 -0.92 -20.97 -8.23
CA ILE A 10 -0.46 -19.68 -7.75
C ILE A 10 -0.52 -18.65 -8.88
N ALA A 11 -1.10 -17.50 -8.58
CA ALA A 11 -1.18 -16.36 -9.47
C ALA A 11 -0.38 -15.19 -8.91
N CYS A 12 0.27 -14.44 -9.80
CA CYS A 12 0.97 -13.21 -9.46
C CYS A 12 0.39 -12.07 -10.29
N PHE A 13 -0.07 -11.02 -9.62
CA PHE A 13 -0.59 -9.80 -10.24
C PHE A 13 0.37 -8.66 -9.93
N LEU A 14 0.76 -7.95 -10.98
CA LEU A 14 1.73 -6.86 -10.93
C LEU A 14 1.05 -5.58 -11.40
N ILE A 15 1.13 -4.53 -10.60
CA ILE A 15 0.61 -3.21 -10.94
C ILE A 15 1.76 -2.22 -10.83
N LYS A 16 2.04 -1.52 -11.94
CA LYS A 16 2.99 -0.42 -11.96
C LYS A 16 2.29 0.85 -12.43
N LYS A 17 2.31 1.89 -11.60
CA LYS A 17 1.86 3.22 -11.98
C LYS A 17 3.01 4.20 -11.86
N ASP A 18 3.37 4.77 -13.01
CA ASP A 18 4.39 5.81 -13.12
C ASP A 18 3.79 7.21 -12.93
N GLY A 19 4.36 7.96 -11.98
CA GLY A 19 4.07 9.35 -11.66
C GLY A 19 5.20 10.31 -12.03
N SER A 20 6.17 9.89 -12.86
CA SER A 20 7.23 10.72 -13.41
C SER A 20 6.72 11.82 -14.35
N LYS A 21 7.64 12.69 -14.83
CA LYS A 21 7.33 13.77 -15.79
C LYS A 21 6.68 13.28 -17.09
N SER A 22 6.99 12.06 -17.52
CA SER A 22 6.40 11.39 -18.69
C SER A 22 5.23 10.49 -18.32
N GLY A 23 4.99 10.25 -17.04
CA GLY A 23 3.98 9.33 -16.54
C GLY A 23 2.61 9.96 -16.36
N HIS A 24 1.55 9.16 -16.56
CA HIS A 24 0.16 9.58 -16.36
C HIS A 24 -0.26 9.75 -14.88
N GLY A 25 0.65 9.54 -13.93
CA GLY A 25 0.38 9.66 -12.49
C GLY A 25 0.70 11.03 -11.88
N ARG A 26 1.33 11.94 -12.64
CA ARG A 26 1.78 13.23 -12.12
C ARG A 26 0.61 14.11 -11.68
N ARG A 27 0.69 14.68 -10.47
CA ARG A 27 -0.26 15.64 -9.92
C ARG A 27 0.43 16.67 -9.03
N GLY A 28 0.03 17.94 -9.11
CA GLY A 28 0.52 19.01 -8.24
C GLY A 28 2.05 19.16 -8.25
N HIS A 29 2.66 19.19 -7.05
CA HIS A 29 4.11 19.33 -6.85
C HIS A 29 4.91 18.02 -6.97
N LEU A 30 4.26 16.92 -7.37
CA LEU A 30 4.95 15.66 -7.65
C LEU A 30 5.88 15.85 -8.85
N GLN A 31 7.18 15.69 -8.63
CA GLN A 31 8.19 15.70 -9.69
C GLN A 31 8.39 14.29 -10.23
N GLU A 32 8.55 13.32 -9.33
CA GLU A 32 8.73 11.91 -9.65
C GLU A 32 7.96 11.07 -8.63
N GLY A 33 7.36 9.98 -9.08
CA GLY A 33 6.75 9.01 -8.18
C GLY A 33 6.50 7.67 -8.86
N SER A 34 6.48 6.61 -8.07
CA SER A 34 6.17 5.26 -8.55
C SER A 34 5.33 4.53 -7.51
N TRP A 35 4.32 3.82 -8.01
CA TRP A 35 3.57 2.83 -7.24
C TRP A 35 3.77 1.47 -7.90
N ASP A 36 4.38 0.56 -7.17
CA ASP A 36 4.65 -0.80 -7.60
C ASP A 36 3.98 -1.77 -6.62
N ALA A 37 2.94 -2.48 -7.06
CA ALA A 37 2.23 -3.47 -6.26
C ALA A 37 2.43 -4.88 -6.82
N ILE A 38 2.65 -5.82 -5.90
CA ILE A 38 2.86 -7.23 -6.19
C ILE A 38 1.89 -8.01 -5.31
N HIS A 39 0.99 -8.77 -5.94
CA HIS A 39 0.02 -9.62 -5.26
C HIS A 39 0.26 -11.07 -5.68
N VAL A 40 0.73 -11.89 -4.75
CA VAL A 40 0.89 -13.32 -4.95
C VAL A 40 -0.24 -14.03 -4.23
N ILE A 41 -1.09 -14.74 -4.98
CA ILE A 41 -2.22 -15.50 -4.46
C ILE A 41 -1.95 -16.98 -4.70
N GLN A 42 -1.95 -17.75 -3.63
CA GLN A 42 -2.04 -19.21 -3.69
C GLN A 42 -3.50 -19.62 -3.54
N VAL A 43 -3.97 -20.45 -4.46
CA VAL A 43 -5.30 -21.05 -4.46
C VAL A 43 -5.11 -22.54 -4.21
N GLY A 44 -5.63 -23.03 -3.09
CA GLY A 44 -5.64 -24.44 -2.74
C GLY A 44 -6.63 -25.23 -3.60
N PRO A 45 -6.63 -26.57 -3.49
CA PRO A 45 -7.52 -27.43 -4.25
C PRO A 45 -8.99 -27.10 -3.96
N GLU A 46 -9.84 -27.36 -4.95
CA GLU A 46 -11.28 -27.22 -4.79
C GLU A 46 -11.82 -28.34 -3.90
N ASP A 47 -12.56 -27.97 -2.86
CA ASP A 47 -13.23 -28.89 -1.94
C ASP A 47 -14.69 -28.47 -1.78
N GLU A 48 -15.61 -29.36 -2.17
CA GLU A 48 -17.06 -29.14 -2.13
C GLU A 48 -17.53 -27.80 -2.76
N GLY A 49 -16.86 -27.35 -3.83
CA GLY A 49 -17.18 -26.09 -4.51
C GLY A 49 -16.63 -24.83 -3.80
N THR A 50 -15.75 -25.01 -2.83
CA THR A 50 -15.01 -23.95 -2.14
C THR A 50 -13.51 -24.09 -2.38
N ALA A 51 -12.76 -22.99 -2.27
CA ALA A 51 -11.30 -23.03 -2.29
C ALA A 51 -10.72 -22.15 -1.19
N HIS A 52 -9.55 -22.53 -0.70
CA HIS A 52 -8.74 -21.71 0.20
C HIS A 52 -7.85 -20.77 -0.61
N TYR A 53 -7.90 -19.48 -0.31
CA TYR A 53 -7.08 -18.45 -0.95
C TYR A 53 -6.14 -17.85 0.07
N SER A 54 -4.84 -17.79 -0.24
CA SER A 54 -3.82 -17.11 0.57
C SER A 54 -3.14 -16.03 -0.26
N LEU A 55 -3.40 -14.76 0.06
CA LEU A 55 -2.87 -13.59 -0.63
C LEU A 55 -1.74 -12.97 0.18
N THR A 56 -0.56 -12.84 -0.42
CA THR A 56 0.53 -11.99 0.06
C THR A 56 0.67 -10.80 -0.88
N SER A 57 0.49 -9.59 -0.36
CA SER A 57 0.61 -8.34 -1.11
C SER A 57 1.74 -7.48 -0.59
N SER A 58 2.53 -6.92 -1.50
CA SER A 58 3.55 -5.92 -1.20
C SER A 58 3.36 -4.71 -2.11
N VAL A 59 3.32 -3.52 -1.52
CA VAL A 59 3.31 -2.25 -2.25
C VAL A 59 4.59 -1.50 -1.93
N MET A 60 5.25 -1.00 -2.97
CA MET A 60 6.38 -0.10 -2.91
C MET A 60 5.94 1.27 -3.45
N LEU A 61 6.23 2.30 -2.68
CA LEU A 61 5.92 3.68 -3.01
C LEU A 61 7.21 4.49 -2.98
N SER A 62 7.44 5.29 -4.03
CA SER A 62 8.43 6.35 -4.03
C SER A 62 7.77 7.64 -4.49
N LEU A 63 8.06 8.74 -3.80
CA LEU A 63 7.54 10.06 -4.08
C LEU A 63 8.67 11.08 -3.89
N THR A 64 8.88 11.90 -4.90
CA THR A 64 9.73 13.08 -4.83
C THR A 64 8.88 14.30 -5.16
N THR A 65 8.73 15.19 -4.20
CA THR A 65 8.09 16.49 -4.39
C THR A 65 9.14 17.59 -4.38
N ASN A 66 8.90 18.63 -5.17
CA ASN A 66 9.73 19.83 -5.13
C ASN A 66 8.81 21.05 -5.14
N ASN A 67 8.99 21.89 -4.13
CA ASN A 67 8.25 23.13 -3.97
C ASN A 67 9.23 24.22 -3.53
N GLU A 68 9.09 25.43 -4.08
CA GLU A 68 10.00 26.54 -3.84
C GLU A 68 10.07 26.94 -2.36
N SER A 69 8.94 26.87 -1.63
CA SER A 69 8.88 27.30 -0.23
C SER A 69 9.38 26.25 0.77
N SER A 70 9.34 24.96 0.44
CA SER A 70 9.66 23.85 1.34
C SER A 70 10.84 22.99 0.88
N GLY A 71 11.42 23.30 -0.28
CA GLY A 71 12.50 22.54 -0.89
C GLY A 71 12.05 21.20 -1.47
N THR A 72 13.04 20.34 -1.74
CA THR A 72 12.82 18.98 -2.25
C THR A 72 12.61 18.02 -1.08
N PHE A 73 11.57 17.20 -1.18
CA PHE A 73 11.26 16.15 -0.22
C PHE A 73 11.15 14.81 -0.94
N ASN A 74 11.86 13.81 -0.45
CA ASN A 74 11.78 12.44 -0.95
C ASN A 74 11.23 11.53 0.14
N LEU A 75 10.33 10.64 -0.27
CA LEU A 75 9.68 9.67 0.59
C LEU A 75 9.55 8.36 -0.15
N SER A 76 10.17 7.31 0.39
CA SER A 76 10.18 6.00 -0.24
C SER A 76 10.03 4.88 0.78
N GLY A 77 9.40 3.77 0.38
CA GLY A 77 9.53 2.49 1.06
C GLY A 77 8.41 1.52 0.67
N SER A 78 8.17 0.52 1.52
CA SER A 78 7.29 -0.59 1.20
C SER A 78 6.48 -1.08 2.40
N ILE A 79 5.27 -1.58 2.13
CA ILE A 79 4.45 -2.29 3.12
C ILE A 79 4.05 -3.64 2.54
N ARG A 80 4.15 -4.69 3.36
CA ARG A 80 3.65 -6.03 3.06
C ARG A 80 2.51 -6.41 3.99
N ARG A 81 1.48 -7.05 3.46
CA ARG A 81 0.40 -7.67 4.23
C ARG A 81 0.00 -9.01 3.64
N GLN A 82 -0.64 -9.83 4.49
CA GLN A 82 -1.16 -11.13 4.12
C GLN A 82 -2.63 -11.23 4.52
N MET A 83 -3.41 -11.99 3.75
CA MET A 83 -4.77 -12.38 4.10
C MET A 83 -5.02 -13.79 3.60
N SER A 84 -5.90 -14.52 4.29
CA SER A 84 -6.36 -15.84 3.85
C SER A 84 -7.86 -15.95 4.04
N MET A 85 -8.55 -16.57 3.08
CA MET A 85 -10.02 -16.70 3.08
C MET A 85 -10.45 -18.02 2.44
N HIS A 86 -11.54 -18.59 2.92
CA HIS A 86 -12.27 -19.66 2.23
C HIS A 86 -13.46 -19.05 1.51
N LEU A 87 -13.54 -19.24 0.19
CA LEU A 87 -14.60 -18.65 -0.64
C LEU A 87 -15.21 -19.70 -1.57
N PRO A 88 -16.54 -19.66 -1.79
CA PRO A 88 -17.19 -20.49 -2.80
C PRO A 88 -16.74 -20.08 -4.20
N ILE A 89 -16.66 -21.04 -5.12
CA ILE A 89 -16.16 -20.86 -6.50
C ILE A 89 -17.31 -20.56 -7.48
N SER A 90 -18.52 -20.29 -6.98
CA SER A 90 -19.72 -20.07 -7.80
C SER A 90 -19.56 -18.97 -8.88
N GLU A 91 -18.75 -17.94 -8.61
CA GLU A 91 -18.46 -16.83 -9.54
C GLU A 91 -17.06 -16.94 -10.20
N GLY A 92 -16.37 -18.06 -9.99
CA GLY A 92 -15.02 -18.34 -10.49
C GLY A 92 -13.89 -17.74 -9.65
N HIS A 93 -12.70 -18.32 -9.76
CA HIS A 93 -11.53 -17.89 -8.99
C HIS A 93 -11.11 -16.44 -9.25
N LEU A 94 -11.25 -15.95 -10.48
CA LEU A 94 -10.81 -14.60 -10.85
C LEU A 94 -11.59 -13.51 -10.09
N CYS A 95 -12.90 -13.66 -9.92
CA CYS A 95 -13.72 -12.72 -9.13
C CYS A 95 -13.32 -12.74 -7.65
N ASN A 96 -13.07 -13.92 -7.08
CA ASN A 96 -12.59 -14.06 -5.71
C ASN A 96 -11.23 -13.38 -5.51
N MET A 97 -10.27 -13.67 -6.38
CA MET A 97 -8.94 -13.04 -6.36
C MET A 97 -9.01 -11.52 -6.53
N GLY A 98 -9.84 -11.04 -7.45
CA GLY A 98 -10.04 -9.60 -7.69
C GLY A 98 -10.55 -8.87 -6.45
N ARG A 99 -11.58 -9.41 -5.77
CA ARG A 99 -12.11 -8.86 -4.51
C ARG A 99 -11.05 -8.82 -3.41
N MET A 100 -10.28 -9.90 -3.25
CA MET A 100 -9.20 -9.96 -2.26
C MET A 100 -8.10 -8.92 -2.54
N ILE A 101 -7.71 -8.74 -3.80
CA ILE A 101 -6.72 -7.74 -4.21
C ILE A 101 -7.24 -6.33 -3.95
N GLU A 102 -8.48 -6.03 -4.34
CA GLU A 102 -9.11 -4.71 -4.12
C GLU A 102 -9.15 -4.34 -2.63
N GLU A 103 -9.60 -5.26 -1.78
CA GLU A 103 -9.63 -5.05 -0.33
C GLU A 103 -8.21 -4.85 0.23
N MET A 104 -7.23 -5.62 -0.24
CA MET A 104 -5.85 -5.52 0.21
C MET A 104 -5.19 -4.21 -0.22
N GLU A 105 -5.36 -3.80 -1.47
CA GLU A 105 -4.92 -2.50 -2.00
C GLU A 105 -5.50 -1.35 -1.17
N GLY A 106 -6.80 -1.39 -0.84
CA GLY A 106 -7.43 -0.41 0.03
C GLY A 106 -6.78 -0.34 1.43
N LYS A 107 -6.55 -1.50 2.05
CA LYS A 107 -5.87 -1.58 3.37
C LYS A 107 -4.43 -1.08 3.33
N LEU A 108 -3.68 -1.43 2.28
CA LEU A 108 -2.30 -1.00 2.08
C LEU A 108 -2.22 0.51 1.84
N ARG A 109 -3.11 1.08 1.00
CA ARG A 109 -3.21 2.52 0.77
C ARG A 109 -3.45 3.31 2.05
N ASN A 110 -4.40 2.86 2.90
CA ASN A 110 -4.67 3.51 4.18
C ASN A 110 -3.48 3.42 5.14
N SER A 111 -2.78 2.29 5.15
CA SER A 111 -1.59 2.10 5.98
C SER A 111 -0.43 2.99 5.52
N LEU A 112 -0.25 3.12 4.21
CA LEU A 112 0.74 4.01 3.63
C LEU A 112 0.46 5.46 4.05
N ASP A 113 -0.78 5.93 3.94
CA ASP A 113 -1.12 7.30 4.32
C ASP A 113 -0.75 7.62 5.78
N GLN A 114 -1.11 6.72 6.71
CA GLN A 114 -0.81 6.89 8.14
C GLN A 114 0.69 6.85 8.45
N VAL A 115 1.44 5.91 7.87
CA VAL A 115 2.87 5.73 8.17
C VAL A 115 3.70 6.82 7.49
N TYR A 116 3.46 7.05 6.20
CA TYR A 116 4.33 7.91 5.40
C TYR A 116 4.11 9.40 5.69
N PHE A 117 2.87 9.85 5.82
CA PHE A 117 2.60 11.26 6.10
C PHE A 117 2.38 11.55 7.58
N GLY A 118 1.74 10.63 8.31
CA GLY A 118 1.50 10.79 9.74
C GLY A 118 2.77 10.68 10.58
N LYS A 119 3.43 9.50 10.55
CA LYS A 119 4.58 9.23 11.43
C LYS A 119 5.82 10.06 11.06
N THR A 120 6.08 10.27 9.77
CA THR A 120 7.20 11.12 9.34
C THR A 120 7.04 12.55 9.83
N LYS A 121 5.83 13.12 9.71
CA LYS A 121 5.53 14.46 10.21
C LYS A 121 5.67 14.54 11.72
N GLU A 122 5.15 13.55 12.45
CA GLU A 122 5.31 13.45 13.91
C GLU A 122 6.78 13.48 14.31
N MET A 123 7.64 12.67 13.67
CA MET A 123 9.08 12.64 13.96
C MET A 123 9.77 13.98 13.68
N VAL A 124 9.44 14.65 12.57
CA VAL A 124 9.98 15.99 12.27
C VAL A 124 9.55 17.00 13.34
N CYS A 125 8.29 16.96 13.78
CA CYS A 125 7.79 17.83 14.84
C CYS A 125 8.43 17.52 16.20
N ILE A 126 8.79 16.27 16.51
CA ILE A 126 9.52 15.92 17.74
C ILE A 126 10.94 16.50 17.70
N LEU A 127 11.63 16.36 16.57
CA LEU A 127 13.01 16.85 16.42
C LEU A 127 13.10 18.38 16.35
N ARG A 128 12.11 19.02 15.74
CA ARG A 128 11.97 20.47 15.66
C ARG A 128 10.53 20.87 15.98
N PRO A 129 10.21 21.04 17.27
CA PRO A 129 8.90 21.50 17.69
C PRO A 129 8.58 22.86 17.07
N PRO A 130 7.36 23.07 16.54
CA PRO A 130 6.93 24.39 16.13
C PRO A 130 6.90 25.32 17.36
N SER A 131 7.30 26.57 17.14
CA SER A 131 7.50 27.59 18.17
C SER A 131 6.26 27.87 19.03
N GLU A 132 5.07 27.49 18.54
CA GLU A 132 3.77 27.75 19.18
C GLU A 132 3.43 26.81 20.35
N LEU A 133 4.17 25.70 20.53
CA LEU A 133 3.93 24.75 21.64
C LEU A 133 4.54 25.17 22.99
N VAL A 134 5.19 26.34 23.09
CA VAL A 134 5.79 26.86 24.34
C VAL A 134 4.88 27.91 25.01
N GLN A 135 3.56 27.74 24.94
CA GLN A 135 2.60 28.52 25.74
C GLN A 135 1.55 27.64 26.43
N THR A 136 1.96 26.56 27.09
CA THR A 136 1.21 26.13 28.28
C THR A 136 1.57 27.08 29.41
N LYS A 137 0.88 28.23 29.48
CA LYS A 137 0.91 29.10 30.66
C LYS A 137 0.50 28.24 31.86
N LEU A 138 1.39 28.09 32.82
CA LEU A 138 1.03 27.62 34.16
C LEU A 138 -0.02 28.58 34.73
N PRO A 139 -1.13 28.09 35.33
CA PRO A 139 -2.08 28.96 35.99
C PRO A 139 -1.36 29.64 37.18
N GLU A 140 -1.36 30.97 37.20
CA GLU A 140 -0.94 31.74 38.38
C GLU A 140 -1.91 31.44 39.53
N SER A 141 -1.34 31.23 40.72
CA SER A 141 -2.03 30.82 41.96
C SER A 141 -2.92 31.91 42.55
#